data_AF-A0A811QJ94-F1
#
_entry.id   AF-A0A811QJ94-F1
#
_cell.length_a   1.000
_cell.length_b   1.000
_cell.length_c   1.000
_cell.angle_alpha   90.00
_cell.angle_beta   90.00
_cell.angle_gamma   90.00
#
_symmetry.space_group_name_H-M   'P 1'
#
loop_
_entity.id
_entity.type
_entity.pdbx_description
1 polymer ?
#
loop_
_entity_poly.entity_id
_entity_poly.type
_entity_poly.pdbx_seq_one_letter_code
_entity_poly.pdbx_strand_id
1 'polypeptide(L)'
;MRRGETDATEWALNYVKEKAPELLSVMACSEVPMDLQLCKAAEEGRSCFADQKCSASALALQNIVKKLIKTELENSVACWESGSDK
;
A
#
# COMPACT_ATOMS: atom_id res chain seq x y z
N MET A 1 -18.46 -5.81 -29.79
CA MET A 1 -17.84 -5.66 -28.46
C MET A 1 -18.91 -5.95 -27.41
N ARG A 2 -18.62 -6.85 -26.46
CA ARG A 2 -19.59 -7.29 -25.45
C ARG A 2 -19.77 -6.21 -24.38
N ARG A 3 -21.03 -5.87 -24.13
CA ARG A 3 -21.49 -5.01 -23.05
C ARG A 3 -21.30 -5.79 -21.74
N GLY A 4 -20.23 -5.52 -20.99
CA GLY A 4 -19.90 -6.23 -19.75
C GLY A 4 -18.39 -6.43 -19.49
N GLU A 5 -17.53 -6.10 -20.45
CA GLU A 5 -16.08 -6.09 -20.24
C GLU A 5 -15.70 -4.69 -19.74
N THR A 6 -15.67 -4.50 -18.42
CA THR A 6 -15.13 -3.25 -17.85
C THR A 6 -13.65 -3.21 -18.16
N ASP A 7 -13.23 -2.18 -18.91
CA ASP A 7 -11.83 -1.93 -19.17
C ASP A 7 -11.09 -1.83 -17.83
N ALA A 8 -9.92 -2.48 -17.71
CA ALA A 8 -9.18 -2.51 -16.45
C ALA A 8 -8.86 -1.09 -15.94
N THR A 9 -8.73 -0.12 -16.86
CA THR A 9 -8.54 1.29 -16.54
C THR A 9 -9.80 1.90 -15.92
N GLU A 10 -10.98 1.57 -16.44
CA GLU A 10 -12.27 2.03 -15.90
C GLU A 10 -12.51 1.46 -14.50
N TRP A 11 -12.22 0.18 -14.30
CA TRP A 11 -12.28 -0.45 -12.98
C TRP A 11 -11.33 0.24 -11.99
N ALA A 12 -10.08 0.44 -12.38
CA ALA A 12 -9.08 1.07 -11.53
C ALA A 12 -9.46 2.52 -11.17
N LEU A 13 -10.00 3.28 -12.14
CA LEU A 13 -10.43 4.66 -11.91
C LEU A 13 -11.58 4.73 -10.89
N ASN A 14 -12.57 3.86 -11.00
CA ASN A 14 -13.69 3.82 -10.07
C ASN A 14 -13.25 3.39 -8.68
N TYR A 15 -12.36 2.39 -8.58
CA TYR A 15 -11.76 1.98 -7.31
C TYR A 15 -11.00 3.14 -6.65
N VAL A 16 -10.16 3.85 -7.41
CA VAL A 16 -9.43 5.02 -6.89
C VAL A 16 -10.39 6.11 -6.44
N LYS A 17 -11.50 6.36 -7.14
CA LYS A 17 -12.50 7.35 -6.73
C LYS A 17 -13.21 6.97 -5.43
N GLU A 18 -13.61 5.71 -5.28
CA GLU A 18 -14.30 5.22 -4.07
C GLU A 18 -13.37 5.14 -2.86
N LYS A 19 -12.10 4.75 -3.10
CA LYS A 19 -11.11 4.51 -2.06
C LYS A 19 -10.10 5.65 -1.89
N ALA A 20 -10.31 6.79 -2.55
CA ALA A 20 -9.36 7.90 -2.59
C ALA A 20 -8.82 8.32 -1.22
N PRO A 21 -9.64 8.49 -0.15
CA PRO A 21 -9.13 8.94 1.15
C PRO A 21 -8.17 7.92 1.79
N GLU A 22 -8.51 6.64 1.67
CA GLU A 22 -7.71 5.52 2.17
C GLU A 22 -6.41 5.39 1.37
N LEU A 23 -6.51 5.47 0.04
CA LEU A 23 -5.36 5.39 -0.88
C LEU A 23 -4.38 6.56 -0.68
N LEU A 24 -4.89 7.77 -0.44
CA LEU A 24 -4.09 8.96 -0.16
C LEU A 24 -3.32 8.84 1.17
N SER A 25 -3.91 8.20 2.18
CA SER A 25 -3.21 7.90 3.44
C SER A 25 -2.04 6.92 3.23
N VAL A 26 -2.27 5.89 2.41
CA VAL A 26 -1.21 4.94 2.00
C VAL A 26 -0.10 5.66 1.23
N MET A 27 -0.45 6.52 0.27
CA MET A 27 0.53 7.29 -0.52
C MET A 27 1.28 8.31 0.34
N ALA A 28 0.63 8.99 1.28
CA ALA A 28 1.28 9.93 2.20
C ALA A 28 2.24 9.23 3.17
N CYS A 29 1.97 7.97 3.53
CA CYS A 29 2.92 7.18 4.30
C CYS A 29 4.13 6.74 3.47
N SER A 30 4.02 6.70 2.14
CA SER A 30 4.94 6.01 1.23
C SER A 30 6.19 6.79 0.80
N GLU A 31 6.56 7.87 1.50
CA GLU A 31 7.82 8.56 1.22
C GLU A 31 9.01 7.66 1.60
N VAL A 32 9.65 7.10 0.58
CA VAL A 32 10.86 6.28 0.70
C VAL A 32 12.03 7.12 0.21
N PRO A 33 13.10 7.29 1.00
CA PRO A 33 14.29 7.99 0.53
C PRO A 33 14.86 7.28 -0.71
N MET A 34 15.29 8.07 -1.71
CA MET A 34 15.97 7.54 -2.89
C MET A 34 17.21 6.75 -2.46
N ASP A 35 17.21 5.46 -2.74
CA ASP A 35 18.28 4.54 -2.38
C ASP A 35 18.72 3.76 -3.62
N LEU A 36 19.96 4.00 -4.06
CA LEU A 36 20.54 3.33 -5.22
C LEU A 36 20.59 1.80 -5.06
N GLN A 37 20.69 1.30 -3.82
CA GLN A 37 20.66 -0.14 -3.56
C GLN A 37 19.24 -0.73 -3.70
N LEU A 38 18.19 0.07 -3.48
CA LEU A 38 16.80 -0.36 -3.70
C LEU A 38 16.54 -0.61 -5.19
N CYS A 39 17.00 0.29 -6.07
CA CYS A 39 16.90 0.11 -7.51
C CYS A 39 17.62 -1.16 -7.97
N LYS A 40 18.85 -1.36 -7.50
CA LYS A 40 19.65 -2.55 -7.84
C LYS A 40 19.00 -3.85 -7.33
N ALA A 41 18.49 -3.85 -6.10
CA ALA A 41 17.79 -5.00 -5.55
C ALA A 41 16.53 -5.33 -6.38
N ALA A 42 15.77 -4.31 -6.80
CA ALA A 42 14.59 -4.48 -7.65
C ALA A 42 14.94 -5.06 -9.03
N GLU A 43 15.99 -4.56 -9.69
CA GLU A 43 16.48 -5.08 -10.97
C GLU A 43 16.92 -6.56 -10.88
N GLU A 44 17.53 -6.94 -9.76
CA GLU A 44 17.97 -8.31 -9.50
C GLU A 44 16.83 -9.21 -8.97
N GLY A 45 15.62 -8.68 -8.77
CA GLY A 45 14.49 -9.41 -8.22
C GLY A 45 14.68 -9.83 -6.74
N ARG A 46 15.54 -9.12 -6.01
CA ARG A 46 15.87 -9.40 -4.60
C ARG A 46 15.16 -8.41 -3.69
N SER A 47 14.76 -8.88 -2.50
CA SER A 47 14.18 -7.99 -1.48
C SER A 47 15.25 -7.06 -0.89
N CYS A 48 14.93 -5.78 -0.75
CA CYS A 48 15.76 -4.82 -0.02
C CYS A 48 15.87 -5.14 1.48
N PHE A 49 15.06 -6.06 2.02
CA PHE A 49 15.16 -6.52 3.41
C PHE A 49 16.22 -7.61 3.61
N ALA A 50 16.65 -8.27 2.54
CA ALA A 50 17.64 -9.35 2.60
C ALA A 50 19.09 -8.82 2.65
N ASP A 51 19.34 -7.61 2.16
CA ASP A 51 20.67 -6.99 2.13
C ASP A 51 20.81 -5.92 3.23
N GLN A 52 21.82 -6.05 4.10
CA GLN A 52 22.12 -5.10 5.16
C GLN A 52 22.52 -3.69 4.67
N LYS A 53 22.60 -3.49 3.33
CA LYS A 53 23.00 -2.26 2.66
C LYS A 53 21.86 -1.30 2.33
N CYS A 54 20.61 -1.77 2.24
CA CYS A 54 19.44 -0.91 1.96
C CYS A 54 18.88 -0.24 3.22
N SER A 55 19.72 0.09 4.21
CA SER A 55 19.24 0.31 5.59
C SER A 55 18.21 1.44 5.72
N ALA A 56 18.37 2.53 4.97
CA ALA A 56 17.44 3.66 5.01
C ALA A 56 16.10 3.35 4.31
N SER A 57 16.16 2.81 3.08
CA SER A 57 14.95 2.47 2.32
C SER A 57 14.21 1.28 2.91
N ALA A 58 14.92 0.25 3.37
CA ALA A 58 14.36 -0.91 4.06
C ALA A 58 13.69 -0.50 5.38
N LEU A 59 14.27 0.44 6.14
CA LEU A 59 13.65 0.95 7.36
C LEU A 59 12.40 1.78 7.06
N ALA A 60 12.44 2.64 6.03
CA ALA A 60 11.29 3.41 5.59
C ALA A 60 10.15 2.48 5.14
N LEU A 61 10.44 1.50 4.29
CA LEU A 61 9.48 0.49 3.83
C LEU A 61 8.94 -0.36 5.00
N GLN A 62 9.76 -0.76 5.96
CA GLN A 62 9.27 -1.44 7.17
C GLN A 62 8.31 -0.58 7.98
N ASN A 63 8.60 0.72 8.13
CA ASN A 63 7.72 1.64 8.85
C ASN A 63 6.40 1.86 8.11
N ILE A 64 6.43 1.91 6.78
CA ILE A 64 5.24 1.95 5.93
C ILE A 64 4.40 0.70 6.13
N VAL A 65 4.99 -0.50 6.01
CA VAL A 65 4.30 -1.77 6.21
C VAL A 65 3.68 -1.86 7.61
N LYS A 66 4.41 -1.45 8.65
CA LYS A 66 3.89 -1.40 10.03
C LYS A 66 2.70 -0.45 10.17
N LYS A 67 2.78 0.75 9.58
CA LYS A 67 1.68 1.72 9.59
C LYS A 67 0.47 1.18 8.84
N LEU A 68 0.65 0.56 7.67
CA LEU A 68 -0.42 -0.03 6.88
C LEU A 68 -1.15 -1.14 7.65
N ILE A 69 -0.42 -2.07 8.23
CA ILE A 69 -1.02 -3.15 9.03
C ILE A 69 -1.81 -2.57 10.20
N LYS A 70 -1.27 -1.54 10.87
CA LYS A 70 -1.98 -0.85 11.96
C LYS A 70 -3.27 -0.17 11.48
N THR A 71 -3.21 0.56 10.37
CA THR A 71 -4.38 1.24 9.79
C THR A 71 -5.45 0.24 9.32
N GLU A 72 -5.06 -0.85 8.67
CA GLU A 72 -5.98 -1.93 8.26
C GLU A 72 -6.62 -2.62 9.47
N LEU A 73 -5.85 -2.86 10.54
CA LEU A 73 -6.37 -3.39 11.80
C LEU A 73 -7.38 -2.44 12.44
N GLU A 74 -7.08 -1.15 12.52
CA GLU A 74 -7.98 -0.12 13.08
C GLU A 74 -9.27 0.01 12.25
N ASN A 75 -9.18 -0.06 10.92
CA ASN A 75 -10.35 -0.06 10.03
C ASN A 75 -11.19 -1.34 10.18
N SER A 76 -10.56 -2.50 10.37
CA SER A 76 -11.27 -3.76 10.59
C SER A 76 -11.98 -3.84 11.95
N VAL A 77 -11.49 -3.13 12.98
CA VAL A 77 -12.16 -2.97 14.28
C VAL A 77 -13.38 -2.05 14.16
N ALA A 78 -13.32 -0.99 13.34
CA ALA A 78 -14.47 -0.12 13.07
C ALA A 78 -15.64 -0.87 12.39
N CYS A 79 -15.36 -1.94 11.64
CA CYS A 79 -16.39 -2.82 11.09
C CYS A 79 -17.11 -3.69 12.14
N TRP A 80 -16.53 -3.92 13.33
CA TRP A 80 -17.17 -4.70 14.39
C TRP A 80 -18.06 -3.85 15.29
N GLU A 81 -17.77 -2.55 15.42
CA GLU A 81 -18.59 -1.64 16.24
C GLU A 81 -19.86 -1.15 15.53
N SER A 82 -19.92 -1.23 14.20
CA SER A 82 -21.16 -0.94 13.44
C SER A 82 -22.16 -2.12 13.43
N GLY A 83 -21.83 -3.24 14.09
CA GLY A 83 -22.64 -4.46 14.13
C GLY A 83 -23.19 -4.81 15.51
N SER A 84 -23.26 -3.86 16.44
CA SER A 84 -23.83 -4.10 17.77
C SER A 84 -24.71 -2.92 18.23
N ASP A 85 -25.65 -2.50 17.40
CA ASP A 85 -26.81 -1.73 17.83
C ASP A 85 -28.06 -2.64 17.83
N LYS A 86 -28.34 -3.15 19.04
CA LYS A 86 -29.60 -3.68 19.58
C LYS A 86 -30.11 -5.07 19.19
#